data_AF-A0A4Q3T591-F1
#
_entry.id   AF-A0A4Q3T591-F1
#
_cell.length_a   1.000
_cell.length_b   1.000
_cell.length_c   1.000
_cell.angle_alpha   90.00
_cell.angle_beta   90.00
_cell.angle_gamma   90.00
#
_symmetry.space_group_name_H-M   'P 1'
#
loop_
_entity.id
_entity.type
_entity.pdbx_description
1 polymer ?
#
loop_
_entity_poly.entity_id
_entity_poly.type
_entity_poly.pdbx_seq_one_letter_code
_entity_poly.pdbx_strand_id
1 'polypeptide(L)'
;IAQGAVWYCGYFYTRFFMERVLKVDTNTVDQLVLAVTVASAFLYIFFGWLSDRVGRKPVMLFGMILALVSFFPGFHALTKAANPALAEAQAASPVRVIAATGECSVQFDPIGKAVFASACDIAKSVLSNAGVSYTTDVGSIAAGRAIVRIGSREISSIDGTGMDASALKAARTEVETRVKAALVAAGYPQTADPARINMPLTFLILMLFMVGATALYGPQAAALVELFPTRVRYTAMSLPYNIGTGWVGGLLPAASFALVAASGNIYFGLWYSVAFTLVAVIVSLIWLPETKGRDLNTMED
;
A
#
# COMPACT_ATOMS: atom_id res chain seq x y z
N ILE A 1 14.78 6.32 -4.34
CA ILE A 1 13.44 5.88 -4.81
C ILE A 1 13.11 4.46 -4.35
N ALA A 2 13.87 3.43 -4.75
CA ALA A 2 13.61 2.04 -4.35
C ALA A 2 13.49 1.86 -2.83
N GLN A 3 14.37 2.49 -2.05
CA GLN A 3 14.31 2.42 -0.60
C GLN A 3 12.99 2.98 -0.06
N GLY A 4 12.56 4.14 -0.55
CA GLY A 4 11.25 4.71 -0.23
C GLY A 4 10.12 3.77 -0.62
N ALA A 5 10.11 3.25 -1.85
CA ALA A 5 9.04 2.40 -2.34
C ALA A 5 8.96 1.03 -1.63
N VAL A 6 10.07 0.30 -1.53
CA VAL A 6 10.12 -1.07 -1.02
C VAL A 6 10.03 -1.09 0.50
N TRP A 7 10.82 -0.27 1.18
CA TRP A 7 10.88 -0.29 2.65
C TRP A 7 9.59 0.28 3.26
N TYR A 8 9.08 1.41 2.75
CA TYR A 8 7.81 1.94 3.26
C TYR A 8 6.64 1.05 2.91
N CYS A 9 6.63 0.39 1.74
CA CYS A 9 5.58 -0.58 1.42
C CYS A 9 5.62 -1.76 2.39
N GLY A 10 6.79 -2.41 2.52
CA GLY A 10 6.96 -3.59 3.36
C GLY A 10 6.67 -3.33 4.84
N TYR A 11 7.00 -2.14 5.35
CA TYR A 11 6.88 -1.80 6.76
C TYR A 11 5.64 -0.95 7.07
N PHE A 12 5.62 0.31 6.61
CA PHE A 12 4.57 1.27 6.98
C PHE A 12 3.23 1.02 6.28
N TYR A 13 3.23 0.71 4.99
CA TYR A 13 2.00 0.43 4.27
C TYR A 13 1.39 -0.89 4.71
N THR A 14 2.21 -1.92 4.95
CA THR A 14 1.69 -3.18 5.49
C THR A 14 1.03 -2.98 6.85
N ARG A 15 1.62 -2.18 7.75
CA ARG A 15 0.99 -1.76 9.01
C ARG A 15 -0.34 -1.06 8.76
N PHE A 16 -0.35 -0.03 7.90
CA PHE A 16 -1.57 0.68 7.52
C PHE A 16 -2.64 -0.26 6.95
N PHE A 17 -2.26 -1.19 6.07
CA PHE A 17 -3.16 -2.15 5.44
C PHE A 17 -3.77 -3.09 6.47
N MET A 18 -2.97 -3.65 7.39
CA MET A 18 -3.50 -4.50 8.46
C MET A 18 -4.48 -3.76 9.36
N GLU A 19 -4.14 -2.55 9.81
CA GLU A 19 -5.00 -1.78 10.74
C GLU A 19 -6.24 -1.21 10.07
N ARG A 20 -6.06 -0.57 8.91
CA ARG A 20 -7.12 0.23 8.28
C ARG A 20 -7.94 -0.55 7.27
N VAL A 21 -7.36 -1.52 6.59
CA VAL A 21 -8.07 -2.33 5.58
C VAL A 21 -8.51 -3.66 6.16
N LEU A 22 -7.60 -4.44 6.74
CA LEU A 22 -7.91 -5.75 7.32
C LEU A 22 -8.55 -5.65 8.71
N LYS A 23 -8.60 -4.45 9.30
CA LYS A 23 -9.21 -4.18 10.62
C LYS A 23 -8.62 -5.05 11.73
N VAL A 24 -7.33 -5.37 11.63
CA VAL A 24 -6.58 -6.04 12.69
C VAL A 24 -6.36 -5.04 13.82
N ASP A 25 -6.48 -5.52 15.06
CA ASP A 25 -6.25 -4.73 16.25
C ASP A 25 -4.83 -4.13 16.28
N THR A 26 -4.71 -2.86 16.67
CA THR A 26 -3.45 -2.11 16.68
C THR A 26 -2.39 -2.77 17.56
N ASN A 27 -2.77 -3.28 18.73
CA ASN A 27 -1.80 -3.94 19.62
C ASN A 27 -1.27 -5.24 19.00
N THR A 28 -2.12 -6.00 18.31
CA THR A 28 -1.67 -7.18 17.54
C THR A 28 -0.68 -6.80 16.43
N VAL A 29 -0.99 -5.74 15.67
CA VAL A 29 -0.12 -5.25 14.61
C VAL A 29 1.22 -4.75 15.16
N ASP A 30 1.20 -3.99 16.25
CA ASP A 30 2.42 -3.45 16.86
C ASP A 30 3.33 -4.57 17.40
N GLN A 31 2.76 -5.64 17.99
CA GLN A 31 3.53 -6.81 18.41
C GLN A 31 4.17 -7.54 17.22
N LEU A 32 3.43 -7.73 16.12
CA LEU A 32 3.97 -8.34 14.90
C LEU A 32 5.09 -7.48 14.29
N VAL A 33 4.87 -6.17 14.18
CA VAL A 33 5.86 -5.23 13.64
C VAL A 33 7.11 -5.18 14.52
N LEU A 34 6.96 -5.21 15.85
CA LEU A 34 8.07 -5.29 16.79
C LEU A 34 8.88 -6.59 16.59
N ALA A 35 8.20 -7.74 16.52
CA ALA A 35 8.85 -9.02 16.31
C ALA A 35 9.62 -9.06 14.96
N VAL A 36 9.00 -8.56 13.89
CA VAL A 36 9.59 -8.46 12.56
C VAL A 36 10.79 -7.50 12.57
N THR A 37 10.71 -6.39 13.31
CA THR A 37 11.81 -5.43 13.45
C THR A 37 13.02 -6.07 14.08
N VAL A 38 12.84 -6.76 15.22
CA VAL A 38 13.93 -7.47 15.91
C VAL A 38 14.53 -8.55 15.01
N ALA A 39 13.70 -9.36 14.34
CA ALA A 39 14.17 -10.38 13.42
C ALA A 39 14.92 -9.80 12.21
N SER A 40 14.47 -8.65 11.68
CA SER A 40 15.08 -8.00 10.53
C SER A 40 16.47 -7.42 10.81
N ALA A 41 16.81 -7.12 12.08
CA ALA A 41 18.13 -6.63 12.48
C ALA A 41 19.25 -7.55 11.98
N PHE A 42 19.05 -8.87 12.12
CA PHE A 42 19.99 -9.88 11.63
C PHE A 42 20.10 -9.88 10.10
N LEU A 43 18.99 -9.62 9.40
CA LEU A 43 18.96 -9.58 7.94
C LEU A 43 19.74 -8.38 7.38
N TYR A 44 19.73 -7.21 8.03
CA TYR A 44 20.55 -6.08 7.59
C TYR A 44 22.05 -6.43 7.60
N ILE A 45 22.52 -7.08 8.67
CA ILE A 45 23.92 -7.52 8.79
C ILE A 45 24.22 -8.60 7.73
N PHE A 46 23.33 -9.58 7.60
CA PHE A 46 23.48 -10.66 6.64
C PHE A 46 23.57 -10.15 5.19
N PHE A 47 22.68 -9.25 4.76
CA PHE A 47 22.69 -8.72 3.40
C PHE A 47 23.83 -7.73 3.15
N GLY A 48 24.27 -7.00 4.18
CA GLY A 48 25.52 -6.24 4.14
C GLY A 48 26.71 -7.15 3.81
N TRP A 49 26.91 -8.19 4.63
CA TRP A 49 27.95 -9.20 4.42
C TRP A 49 27.83 -9.93 3.07
N LEU A 50 26.61 -10.29 2.65
CA LEU A 50 26.37 -10.98 1.39
C LEU A 50 26.79 -10.09 0.22
N SER A 51 26.52 -8.79 0.31
CA SER A 51 26.92 -7.83 -0.71
C SER A 51 28.44 -7.61 -0.77
N ASP A 52 29.17 -7.77 0.35
CA ASP A 52 30.64 -7.78 0.31
C ASP A 52 31.17 -8.97 -0.51
N ARG A 53 30.44 -10.08 -0.55
CA ARG A 53 30.85 -11.29 -1.27
C ARG A 53 30.37 -11.35 -2.71
N VAL A 54 29.10 -11.03 -2.96
CA VAL A 54 28.48 -11.13 -4.28
C VAL A 54 28.61 -9.84 -5.10
N GLY A 55 28.67 -8.68 -4.45
CA GLY A 55 28.57 -7.37 -5.09
C GLY A 55 27.37 -6.58 -4.57
N ARG A 56 27.44 -5.25 -4.64
CA ARG A 56 26.37 -4.35 -4.14
C ARG A 56 25.16 -4.42 -5.06
N LYS A 57 25.37 -4.30 -6.37
CA LYS A 57 24.30 -4.19 -7.36
C LYS A 57 23.43 -5.45 -7.42
N PRO A 58 23.98 -6.68 -7.48
CA PRO A 58 23.17 -7.90 -7.52
C PRO A 58 22.27 -8.08 -6.29
N VAL A 59 22.79 -7.78 -5.09
CA VAL A 59 22.03 -7.93 -3.84
C VAL A 59 20.89 -6.91 -3.76
N MET A 60 21.14 -5.66 -4.15
CA MET A 60 20.11 -4.63 -4.22
C MET A 60 19.03 -4.98 -5.27
N LEU A 61 19.43 -5.46 -6.45
CA LEU A 61 18.50 -5.90 -7.49
C LEU A 61 17.64 -7.08 -7.03
N PHE A 62 18.24 -8.06 -6.35
CA PHE A 62 17.51 -9.17 -5.74
C PHE A 62 16.41 -8.67 -4.80
N GLY A 63 16.72 -7.74 -3.90
CA GLY A 63 15.73 -7.18 -2.97
C GLY A 63 14.56 -6.49 -3.69
N MET A 64 14.85 -5.69 -4.72
CA MET A 64 13.81 -5.01 -5.51
C MET A 64 12.96 -5.99 -6.35
N ILE A 65 13.57 -6.99 -6.97
CA ILE A 65 12.85 -8.00 -7.77
C ILE A 65 11.97 -8.85 -6.86
N LEU A 66 12.50 -9.27 -5.69
CA LEU A 66 11.72 -10.00 -4.70
C LEU A 66 10.51 -9.18 -4.24
N ALA A 67 10.68 -7.88 -3.99
CA ALA A 67 9.58 -6.98 -3.66
C ALA A 67 8.51 -6.95 -4.77
N LEU A 68 8.91 -6.75 -6.03
CA LEU A 68 7.99 -6.74 -7.18
C LEU A 68 7.18 -8.03 -7.32
N VAL A 69 7.84 -9.18 -7.14
CA VAL A 69 7.19 -10.50 -7.24
C VAL A 69 6.32 -10.79 -6.02
N SER A 70 6.72 -10.34 -4.83
CA SER A 70 6.07 -10.70 -3.57
C SER A 70 4.90 -9.81 -3.18
N PHE A 71 4.83 -8.55 -3.59
CA PHE A 71 3.80 -7.61 -3.08
C PHE A 71 2.38 -8.07 -3.36
N PHE A 72 1.99 -8.33 -4.60
CA PHE A 72 0.62 -8.79 -4.89
C PHE A 72 0.27 -10.12 -4.20
N PRO A 73 1.02 -11.23 -4.42
CA PRO A 73 0.67 -12.50 -3.78
C PRO A 73 0.78 -12.42 -2.24
N GLY A 74 1.75 -11.70 -1.72
CA GLY A 74 1.95 -11.51 -0.28
C GLY A 74 0.80 -10.77 0.38
N PHE A 75 0.31 -9.67 -0.20
CA PHE A 75 -0.84 -8.95 0.37
C PHE A 75 -2.15 -9.75 0.24
N HIS A 76 -2.34 -10.53 -0.81
CA HIS A 76 -3.49 -11.46 -0.90
C HIS A 76 -3.41 -12.56 0.15
N ALA A 77 -2.21 -13.13 0.36
CA ALA A 77 -1.97 -14.10 1.42
C ALA A 77 -2.17 -13.48 2.81
N LEU A 78 -1.76 -12.22 2.99
CA LEU A 78 -1.93 -11.48 4.22
C LEU A 78 -3.40 -11.26 4.56
N THR A 79 -4.25 -10.93 3.59
CA THR A 79 -5.71 -10.86 3.80
C THR A 79 -6.26 -12.19 4.32
N LYS A 80 -5.86 -13.31 3.72
CA LYS A 80 -6.33 -14.65 4.14
C LYS A 80 -5.79 -15.05 5.52
N ALA A 81 -4.56 -14.67 5.84
CA ALA A 81 -3.91 -15.03 7.10
C ALA A 81 -4.38 -14.16 8.28
N ALA A 82 -4.52 -12.86 8.06
CA ALA A 82 -4.82 -11.87 9.10
C ALA A 82 -6.31 -11.53 9.22
N ASN A 83 -7.13 -11.76 8.19
CA ASN A 83 -8.58 -11.66 8.30
C ASN A 83 -9.29 -12.64 7.34
N PRO A 84 -9.31 -13.94 7.65
CA PRO A 84 -9.96 -14.95 6.79
C PRO A 84 -11.46 -14.70 6.62
N ALA A 85 -12.15 -14.17 7.65
CA ALA A 85 -13.56 -13.83 7.58
C ALA A 85 -13.85 -12.76 6.50
N LEU A 86 -12.96 -11.77 6.36
CA LEU A 86 -13.07 -10.77 5.29
C LEU A 86 -12.88 -11.40 3.91
N ALA A 87 -11.91 -12.30 3.76
CA ALA A 87 -11.68 -13.00 2.50
C ALA A 87 -12.88 -13.88 2.10
N GLU A 88 -13.47 -14.59 3.07
CA GLU A 88 -14.69 -15.40 2.88
C GLU A 88 -15.89 -14.54 2.50
N ALA A 89 -16.10 -13.42 3.20
CA ALA A 89 -17.20 -12.49 2.91
C ALA A 89 -17.08 -11.87 1.51
N GLN A 90 -15.87 -11.47 1.11
CA GLN A 90 -15.60 -10.95 -0.24
C GLN A 90 -15.87 -11.98 -1.34
N ALA A 91 -15.60 -13.27 -1.07
CA ALA A 91 -15.88 -14.35 -2.02
C ALA A 91 -17.37 -14.71 -2.09
N ALA A 92 -18.07 -14.73 -0.95
CA ALA A 92 -19.49 -15.11 -0.88
C ALA A 92 -20.44 -13.99 -1.31
N SER A 93 -20.13 -12.74 -1.00
CA SER A 93 -21.04 -11.59 -1.12
C SER A 93 -20.37 -10.40 -1.81
N PRO A 94 -19.96 -10.51 -3.10
CA PRO A 94 -19.23 -9.45 -3.78
C PRO A 94 -20.02 -8.13 -3.84
N VAL A 95 -19.34 -7.02 -3.57
CA VAL A 95 -19.93 -5.67 -3.60
C VAL A 95 -19.83 -5.08 -5.00
N ARG A 96 -20.94 -4.49 -5.46
CA ARG A 96 -21.02 -3.75 -6.72
C ARG A 96 -21.55 -2.36 -6.48
N VAL A 97 -20.97 -1.37 -7.16
CA VAL A 97 -21.47 0.00 -7.22
C VAL A 97 -22.06 0.19 -8.60
N ILE A 98 -23.36 0.40 -8.68
CA ILE A 98 -24.07 0.66 -9.92
C ILE A 98 -24.28 2.17 -10.01
N ALA A 99 -23.75 2.80 -11.07
CA ALA A 99 -23.86 4.25 -11.31
C ALA A 99 -24.27 4.52 -12.77
N ALA A 100 -24.85 5.70 -13.04
CA ALA A 100 -25.08 6.16 -14.40
C ALA A 100 -23.75 6.55 -15.09
N THR A 101 -23.72 6.47 -16.42
CA THR A 101 -22.50 6.71 -17.22
C THR A 101 -21.94 8.12 -16.97
N GLY A 102 -20.69 8.22 -16.55
CA GLY A 102 -19.99 9.51 -16.40
C GLY A 102 -20.18 10.23 -15.04
N GLU A 103 -20.91 9.64 -14.09
CA GLU A 103 -21.14 10.28 -12.77
C GLU A 103 -20.10 9.93 -11.71
N CYS A 104 -19.28 8.89 -11.93
CA CYS A 104 -18.22 8.53 -11.00
C CYS A 104 -16.94 9.31 -11.33
N SER A 105 -16.50 10.16 -10.40
CA SER A 105 -15.20 10.83 -10.55
C SER A 105 -14.04 9.88 -10.24
N VAL A 106 -12.86 10.22 -10.77
CA VAL A 106 -11.61 9.59 -10.32
C VAL A 106 -11.21 10.26 -9.02
N GLN A 107 -11.28 9.53 -7.90
CA GLN A 107 -11.01 10.05 -6.54
C GLN A 107 -9.52 10.25 -6.24
N PHE A 108 -8.80 10.87 -7.16
CA PHE A 108 -7.40 11.21 -6.99
C PHE A 108 -7.23 12.73 -7.06
N ASP A 109 -7.00 13.35 -5.91
CA ASP A 109 -6.59 14.75 -5.82
C ASP A 109 -5.40 14.91 -4.88
N PRO A 110 -4.18 15.09 -5.43
CA PRO A 110 -2.97 15.27 -4.63
C PRO A 110 -2.89 16.64 -3.94
N ILE A 111 -3.77 17.59 -4.28
CA ILE A 111 -3.77 18.97 -3.76
C ILE A 111 -4.91 19.20 -2.75
N GLY A 112 -5.89 18.28 -2.66
CA GLY A 112 -6.95 18.28 -1.65
C GLY A 112 -8.03 19.35 -1.83
N LYS A 113 -8.21 19.87 -3.05
CA LYS A 113 -9.23 20.88 -3.41
C LYS A 113 -10.52 20.27 -3.96
N ALA A 114 -10.49 19.04 -4.44
CA ALA A 114 -11.63 18.36 -5.05
C ALA A 114 -12.63 17.92 -3.99
N VAL A 115 -13.89 18.31 -4.20
CA VAL A 115 -15.01 17.85 -3.39
C VAL A 115 -15.74 16.75 -4.14
N PHE A 116 -15.52 15.51 -3.74
CA PHE A 116 -16.16 14.34 -4.33
C PHE A 116 -17.58 14.17 -3.79
N ALA A 117 -18.55 14.90 -4.37
CA ALA A 117 -19.89 15.04 -3.81
C ALA A 117 -20.97 14.18 -4.50
N SER A 118 -20.70 13.60 -5.66
CA SER A 118 -21.70 12.81 -6.38
C SER A 118 -22.14 11.57 -5.59
N ALA A 119 -23.32 11.04 -5.91
CA ALA A 119 -23.81 9.81 -5.30
C ALA A 119 -22.84 8.62 -5.49
N CYS A 120 -22.24 8.50 -6.67
CA CYS A 120 -21.22 7.48 -6.92
C CYS A 120 -19.97 7.71 -6.06
N ASP A 121 -19.52 8.96 -5.95
CA ASP A 121 -18.33 9.28 -5.18
C ASP A 121 -18.48 8.96 -3.69
N ILE A 122 -19.62 9.32 -3.11
CA ILE A 122 -19.91 9.02 -1.71
C ILE A 122 -19.93 7.51 -1.49
N ALA A 123 -20.59 6.74 -2.37
CA ALA A 123 -20.61 5.28 -2.29
C ALA A 123 -19.21 4.66 -2.36
N LYS A 124 -18.40 5.07 -3.35
CA LYS A 124 -17.02 4.62 -3.53
C LYS A 124 -16.13 4.94 -2.33
N SER A 125 -16.24 6.16 -1.81
CA SER A 125 -15.46 6.63 -0.65
C SER A 125 -15.82 5.85 0.61
N VAL A 126 -17.11 5.62 0.85
CA VAL A 126 -17.61 4.82 2.00
C VAL A 126 -17.09 3.39 1.94
N LEU A 127 -17.18 2.72 0.80
CA LEU A 127 -16.71 1.35 0.63
C LEU A 127 -15.18 1.23 0.78
N SER A 128 -14.44 2.18 0.23
CA SER A 128 -12.97 2.23 0.34
C SER A 128 -12.54 2.45 1.79
N ASN A 129 -13.21 3.33 2.53
CA ASN A 129 -12.98 3.54 3.97
C ASN A 129 -13.34 2.30 4.81
N ALA A 130 -14.34 1.54 4.38
CA ALA A 130 -14.69 0.27 5.01
C ALA A 130 -13.63 -0.83 4.75
N GLY A 131 -12.69 -0.64 3.81
CA GLY A 131 -11.69 -1.65 3.46
C GLY A 131 -12.27 -2.77 2.59
N VAL A 132 -13.35 -2.50 1.85
CA VAL A 132 -14.07 -3.49 1.05
C VAL A 132 -13.82 -3.24 -0.44
N SER A 133 -13.37 -4.28 -1.14
CA SER A 133 -13.25 -4.22 -2.60
C SER A 133 -14.63 -4.27 -3.26
N TYR A 134 -14.81 -3.48 -4.31
CA TYR A 134 -16.03 -3.42 -5.10
C TYR A 134 -15.72 -3.28 -6.59
N THR A 135 -16.71 -3.64 -7.42
CA THR A 135 -16.67 -3.38 -8.86
C THR A 135 -17.66 -2.26 -9.19
N THR A 136 -17.35 -1.43 -10.19
CA THR A 136 -18.26 -0.37 -10.65
C THR A 136 -18.91 -0.82 -11.95
N ASP A 137 -20.23 -1.00 -11.93
CA ASP A 137 -21.02 -1.35 -13.10
C ASP A 137 -21.79 -0.12 -13.60
N VAL A 138 -21.84 0.05 -14.92
CA VAL A 138 -22.69 1.06 -15.54
C VAL A 138 -24.09 0.45 -15.71
N GLY A 139 -25.07 0.98 -14.97
CA GLY A 139 -26.44 0.48 -14.99
C GLY A 139 -27.43 1.48 -15.59
N SER A 140 -28.58 0.99 -16.05
CA SER A 140 -29.72 1.84 -16.47
C SER A 140 -30.45 2.41 -15.25
N ILE A 141 -29.79 3.29 -14.51
CA ILE A 141 -30.35 4.00 -13.36
C ILE A 141 -30.41 5.50 -13.66
N ALA A 142 -31.37 6.18 -13.03
CA ALA A 142 -31.58 7.61 -13.21
C ALA A 142 -30.32 8.40 -12.86
N ALA A 143 -30.05 9.46 -13.63
CA ALA A 143 -28.95 10.38 -13.35
C ALA A 143 -29.04 10.94 -11.92
N GLY A 144 -27.90 11.12 -11.26
CA GLY A 144 -27.76 11.55 -9.87
C GLY A 144 -27.99 10.43 -8.85
N ARG A 145 -28.10 9.17 -9.28
CA ARG A 145 -28.26 8.02 -8.36
C ARG A 145 -27.12 7.03 -8.50
N ALA A 146 -26.68 6.51 -7.37
CA ALA A 146 -25.81 5.36 -7.30
C ALA A 146 -26.36 4.33 -6.31
N ILE A 147 -26.21 3.04 -6.61
CA ILE A 147 -26.68 1.94 -5.78
C ILE A 147 -25.48 1.08 -5.40
N VAL A 148 -25.30 0.85 -4.11
CA VAL A 148 -24.38 -0.17 -3.59
C VAL A 148 -25.16 -1.48 -3.46
N ARG A 149 -24.79 -2.50 -4.23
CA ARG A 149 -25.37 -3.85 -4.16
C ARG A 149 -24.40 -4.76 -3.40
N ILE A 150 -24.89 -5.38 -2.33
CA ILE A 150 -24.15 -6.33 -1.50
C ILE A 150 -24.97 -7.61 -1.43
N GLY A 151 -24.56 -8.64 -2.17
CA GLY A 151 -25.40 -9.83 -2.36
C GLY A 151 -26.75 -9.45 -2.97
N SER A 152 -27.84 -9.72 -2.24
CA SER A 152 -29.22 -9.38 -2.64
C SER A 152 -29.71 -8.01 -2.14
N ARG A 153 -28.94 -7.31 -1.32
CA ARG A 153 -29.34 -6.01 -0.74
C ARG A 153 -28.88 -4.87 -1.63
N GLU A 154 -29.76 -3.89 -1.82
CA GLU A 154 -29.46 -2.66 -2.55
C GLU A 154 -29.57 -1.45 -1.62
N ILE A 155 -28.52 -0.64 -1.59
CA ILE A 155 -28.45 0.58 -0.79
C ILE A 155 -28.27 1.76 -1.73
N SER A 156 -29.29 2.62 -1.83
CA SER A 156 -29.18 3.87 -2.58
C SER A 156 -28.26 4.85 -1.86
N SER A 157 -27.27 5.37 -2.58
CA SER A 157 -26.43 6.49 -2.17
C SER A 157 -27.18 7.82 -2.31
N ILE A 158 -26.61 8.88 -1.76
CA ILE A 158 -27.17 10.23 -1.75
C ILE A 158 -26.32 11.11 -2.66
N ASP A 159 -26.94 11.91 -3.53
CA ASP A 159 -26.23 12.94 -4.28
C ASP A 159 -26.03 14.17 -3.38
N GLY A 160 -24.75 14.50 -3.14
CA GLY A 160 -24.36 15.65 -2.33
C GLY A 160 -23.93 16.86 -3.14
N THR A 161 -24.11 16.86 -4.47
CA THR A 161 -23.76 18.01 -5.32
C THR A 161 -24.53 19.26 -4.89
N GLY A 162 -23.80 20.36 -4.67
CA GLY A 162 -24.37 21.63 -4.20
C GLY A 162 -24.70 21.70 -2.69
N MET A 163 -24.45 20.64 -1.92
CA MET A 163 -24.59 20.68 -0.46
C MET A 163 -23.47 21.49 0.19
N ASP A 164 -23.76 22.14 1.32
CA ASP A 164 -22.73 22.70 2.19
C ASP A 164 -21.90 21.58 2.86
N ALA A 165 -20.76 21.95 3.45
CA ALA A 165 -19.83 20.99 4.04
C ALA A 165 -20.45 20.15 5.19
N SER A 166 -21.36 20.74 5.97
CA SER A 166 -22.05 20.04 7.06
C SER A 166 -23.06 19.02 6.54
N ALA A 167 -23.87 19.40 5.56
CA ALA A 167 -24.85 18.54 4.92
C ALA A 167 -24.18 17.40 4.16
N LEU A 168 -23.08 17.68 3.44
CA LEU A 168 -22.30 16.64 2.75
C LEU A 168 -21.69 15.63 3.75
N LYS A 169 -21.19 16.10 4.89
CA LYS A 169 -20.68 15.23 5.96
C LYS A 169 -21.79 14.36 6.56
N ALA A 170 -22.97 14.93 6.79
CA ALA A 170 -24.14 14.19 7.27
C ALA A 170 -24.58 13.12 6.26
N ALA A 171 -24.70 13.46 4.98
CA ALA A 171 -25.04 12.52 3.91
C ALA A 171 -24.04 11.36 3.81
N ARG A 172 -22.72 11.65 3.89
CA ARG A 172 -21.68 10.61 3.94
C ARG A 172 -21.85 9.67 5.13
N THR A 173 -22.15 10.22 6.31
CA THR A 173 -22.33 9.44 7.55
C THR A 173 -23.58 8.56 7.49
N GLU A 174 -24.66 9.06 6.88
CA GLU A 174 -25.89 8.28 6.67
C GLU A 174 -25.64 7.09 5.72
N VAL A 175 -25.02 7.35 4.57
CA VAL A 175 -24.66 6.30 3.60
C VAL A 175 -23.70 5.29 4.24
N GLU A 176 -22.71 5.76 4.99
CA GLU A 176 -21.78 4.91 5.74
C GLU A 176 -22.51 3.99 6.73
N THR A 177 -23.48 4.51 7.47
CA THR A 177 -24.25 3.73 8.44
C THR A 177 -25.06 2.64 7.75
N ARG A 178 -25.75 2.97 6.64
CA ARG A 178 -26.55 2.03 5.86
C ARG A 178 -25.69 0.94 5.20
N VAL A 179 -24.56 1.33 4.61
CA VAL A 179 -23.62 0.40 3.98
C VAL A 179 -22.98 -0.52 5.03
N LYS A 180 -22.54 0.00 6.18
CA LYS A 180 -21.99 -0.82 7.28
C LYS A 180 -22.99 -1.86 7.77
N ALA A 181 -24.25 -1.47 7.99
CA ALA A 181 -25.29 -2.41 8.42
C ALA A 181 -25.52 -3.53 7.39
N ALA A 182 -25.48 -3.19 6.10
CA ALA A 182 -25.63 -4.17 5.03
C ALA A 182 -24.39 -5.08 4.87
N LEU A 183 -23.18 -4.55 5.04
CA LEU A 183 -21.94 -5.32 5.05
C LEU A 183 -21.94 -6.36 6.18
N VAL A 184 -22.29 -5.95 7.40
CA VAL A 184 -22.40 -6.87 8.57
C VAL A 184 -23.41 -7.97 8.28
N ALA A 185 -24.58 -7.62 7.76
CA ALA A 185 -25.60 -8.61 7.41
C ALA A 185 -25.19 -9.55 6.27
N ALA A 186 -24.24 -9.15 5.44
CA ALA A 186 -23.65 -9.98 4.37
C ALA A 186 -22.43 -10.80 4.82
N GLY A 187 -22.09 -10.74 6.12
CA GLY A 187 -20.99 -11.51 6.73
C GLY A 187 -19.64 -10.80 6.77
N TYR A 188 -19.55 -9.52 6.39
CA TYR A 188 -18.30 -8.77 6.48
C TYR A 188 -17.95 -8.46 7.94
N PRO A 189 -16.73 -8.80 8.40
CA PRO A 189 -16.32 -8.50 9.77
C PRO A 189 -16.04 -7.00 9.96
N GLN A 190 -16.46 -6.45 11.10
CA GLN A 190 -16.09 -5.07 11.47
C GLN A 190 -14.63 -4.97 11.96
N THR A 191 -14.15 -6.02 12.60
CA THR A 191 -12.79 -6.19 13.11
C THR A 191 -12.31 -7.60 12.80
N ALA A 192 -11.00 -7.79 12.59
CA ALA A 192 -10.44 -9.12 12.45
C ALA A 192 -10.64 -9.91 13.75
N ASP A 193 -11.10 -11.15 13.64
CA ASP A 193 -11.25 -12.07 14.78
C ASP A 193 -9.86 -12.58 15.22
N PRO A 194 -9.35 -12.21 16.41
CA PRO A 194 -8.02 -12.61 16.87
C PRO A 194 -7.82 -14.12 16.92
N ALA A 195 -8.87 -14.90 17.16
CA ALA A 195 -8.79 -16.36 17.23
C ALA A 195 -8.57 -17.01 15.86
N ARG A 196 -8.94 -16.31 14.77
CA ARG A 196 -8.79 -16.80 13.40
C ARG A 196 -7.52 -16.28 12.71
N ILE A 197 -6.77 -15.37 13.34
CA ILE A 197 -5.52 -14.84 12.78
C ILE A 197 -4.45 -15.94 12.81
N ASN A 198 -3.95 -16.30 11.63
CA ASN A 198 -2.77 -17.16 11.51
C ASN A 198 -1.51 -16.32 11.76
N MET A 199 -1.13 -16.17 13.03
CA MET A 199 0.02 -15.37 13.46
C MET A 199 1.34 -15.84 12.82
N PRO A 200 1.68 -17.15 12.78
CA PRO A 200 2.91 -17.61 12.14
C PRO A 200 2.98 -17.25 10.66
N LEU A 201 1.91 -17.49 9.90
CA LEU A 201 1.88 -17.19 8.47
C LEU A 201 1.94 -15.67 8.23
N THR A 202 1.22 -14.89 9.02
CA THR A 202 1.26 -13.42 8.98
C THR A 202 2.70 -12.94 9.19
N PHE A 203 3.37 -13.40 10.25
CA PHE A 203 4.77 -13.08 10.53
C PHE A 203 5.69 -13.46 9.37
N LEU A 204 5.55 -14.65 8.79
CA LEU A 204 6.36 -15.09 7.64
C LEU A 204 6.18 -14.22 6.40
N ILE A 205 4.94 -13.77 6.12
CA ILE A 205 4.66 -12.85 5.01
C ILE A 205 5.31 -11.49 5.26
N LEU A 206 5.21 -10.95 6.49
CA LEU A 206 5.88 -9.69 6.85
C LEU A 206 7.40 -9.82 6.74
N MET A 207 7.95 -10.96 7.17
CA MET A 207 9.38 -11.26 7.03
C MET A 207 9.80 -11.35 5.56
N LEU A 208 8.99 -11.92 4.68
CA LEU A 208 9.26 -11.95 3.23
C LEU A 208 9.43 -10.53 2.67
N PHE A 209 8.56 -9.59 3.06
CA PHE A 209 8.70 -8.19 2.66
C PHE A 209 9.98 -7.56 3.24
N MET A 210 10.31 -7.88 4.49
CA MET A 210 11.53 -7.39 5.12
C MET A 210 12.80 -7.99 4.52
N VAL A 211 12.79 -9.21 3.98
CA VAL A 211 13.91 -9.77 3.24
C VAL A 211 14.21 -8.91 2.01
N GLY A 212 13.19 -8.55 1.23
CA GLY A 212 13.35 -7.64 0.08
C GLY A 212 13.86 -6.26 0.49
N ALA A 213 13.31 -5.69 1.56
CA ALA A 213 13.69 -4.37 2.07
C ALA A 213 15.12 -4.33 2.64
N THR A 214 15.53 -5.36 3.39
CA THR A 214 16.86 -5.46 4.00
C THR A 214 17.94 -5.80 2.98
N ALA A 215 17.64 -6.61 1.96
CA ALA A 215 18.54 -6.86 0.83
C ALA A 215 18.84 -5.58 0.05
N LEU A 216 17.88 -4.65 -0.04
CA LEU A 216 18.09 -3.34 -0.63
C LEU A 216 18.88 -2.41 0.30
N TYR A 217 18.49 -2.34 1.57
CA TYR A 217 19.01 -1.35 2.53
C TYR A 217 20.38 -1.70 3.11
N GLY A 218 20.64 -2.98 3.38
CA GLY A 218 21.90 -3.47 3.94
C GLY A 218 23.14 -3.01 3.16
N PRO A 219 23.25 -3.28 1.85
CA PRO A 219 24.35 -2.78 1.01
C PRO A 219 24.33 -1.27 0.75
N GLN A 220 23.20 -0.58 0.98
CA GLN A 220 22.98 0.79 0.50
C GLN A 220 24.01 1.78 1.05
N ALA A 221 24.35 1.68 2.34
CA ALA A 221 25.32 2.58 2.96
C ALA A 221 26.72 2.43 2.32
N ALA A 222 27.17 1.20 2.10
CA ALA A 222 28.45 0.91 1.46
C ALA A 222 28.46 1.35 -0.02
N ALA A 223 27.42 1.00 -0.78
CA ALA A 223 27.30 1.36 -2.19
C ALA A 223 27.36 2.88 -2.41
N LEU A 224 26.69 3.66 -1.56
CA LEU A 224 26.70 5.11 -1.63
C LEU A 224 28.08 5.71 -1.30
N VAL A 225 28.79 5.14 -0.33
CA VAL A 225 30.16 5.55 0.03
C VAL A 225 31.14 5.29 -1.12
N GLU A 226 30.94 4.19 -1.84
CA GLU A 226 31.74 3.77 -3.01
C GLU A 226 31.34 4.50 -4.32
N LEU A 227 30.23 5.24 -4.34
CA LEU A 227 29.76 6.02 -5.51
C LEU A 227 30.24 7.46 -5.49
N PHE A 228 30.37 8.07 -4.30
CA PHE A 228 30.61 9.51 -4.16
C PHE A 228 31.96 9.85 -3.51
N PRO A 229 32.68 10.85 -4.05
CA PRO A 229 33.90 11.38 -3.44
C PRO A 229 33.66 11.88 -2.02
N THR A 230 34.65 11.70 -1.14
CA THR A 230 34.59 12.04 0.30
C THR A 230 34.13 13.47 0.57
N ARG A 231 34.58 14.45 -0.23
CA ARG A 231 34.26 15.88 -0.09
C ARG A 231 32.78 16.25 -0.23
N VAL A 232 32.01 15.52 -1.04
CA VAL A 232 30.59 15.80 -1.32
C VAL A 232 29.65 14.71 -0.84
N ARG A 233 30.20 13.63 -0.27
CA ARG A 233 29.48 12.40 0.03
C ARG A 233 28.21 12.64 0.84
N TYR A 234 28.26 13.42 1.92
CA TYR A 234 27.09 13.65 2.77
C TYR A 234 25.97 14.39 2.03
N THR A 235 26.32 15.46 1.29
CA THR A 235 25.37 16.23 0.48
C THR A 235 24.78 15.39 -0.65
N ALA A 236 25.64 14.65 -1.37
CA ALA A 236 25.26 13.80 -2.48
C ALA A 236 24.42 12.58 -2.05
N MET A 237 24.61 12.07 -0.83
CA MET A 237 23.78 11.00 -0.24
C MET A 237 22.45 11.51 0.30
N SER A 238 22.46 12.68 0.96
CA SER A 238 21.28 13.24 1.62
C SER A 238 20.18 13.64 0.62
N LEU A 239 20.54 14.20 -0.53
CA LEU A 239 19.57 14.66 -1.52
C LEU A 239 18.73 13.50 -2.11
N PRO A 240 19.32 12.41 -2.66
CA PRO A 240 18.56 11.25 -3.12
C PRO A 240 17.80 10.53 -2.01
N TYR A 241 18.35 10.53 -0.78
CA TYR A 241 17.66 9.96 0.37
C TYR A 241 16.37 10.73 0.66
N ASN A 242 16.43 12.05 0.88
CA ASN A 242 15.27 12.86 1.23
C ASN A 242 14.21 12.90 0.11
N ILE A 243 14.63 12.96 -1.16
CA ILE A 243 13.68 12.87 -2.28
C ILE A 243 13.05 11.47 -2.32
N GLY A 244 13.88 10.43 -2.22
CA GLY A 244 13.42 9.04 -2.29
C GLY A 244 12.49 8.66 -1.14
N THR A 245 12.86 8.93 0.11
CA THR A 245 12.07 8.55 1.29
C THR A 245 10.95 9.55 1.55
N GLY A 246 11.23 10.85 1.42
CA GLY A 246 10.25 11.90 1.70
C GLY A 246 9.09 11.87 0.71
N TRP A 247 9.37 11.92 -0.59
CA TRP A 247 8.30 11.99 -1.60
C TRP A 247 7.70 10.62 -1.87
N VAL A 248 8.54 9.61 -2.15
CA VAL A 248 8.01 8.28 -2.50
C VAL A 248 7.53 7.53 -1.27
N GLY A 249 8.27 7.56 -0.17
CA GLY A 249 7.84 6.90 1.07
C GLY A 249 6.70 7.66 1.76
N GLY A 250 6.84 8.97 1.94
CA GLY A 250 5.89 9.79 2.70
C GLY A 250 4.51 9.92 2.07
N LEU A 251 4.43 10.04 0.74
CA LEU A 251 3.13 10.14 0.04
C LEU A 251 2.45 8.78 -0.19
N LEU A 252 3.14 7.67 0.13
CA LEU A 252 2.67 6.33 -0.20
C LEU A 252 1.29 6.02 0.38
N PRO A 253 0.98 6.23 1.69
CA PRO A 253 -0.33 5.88 2.22
C PRO A 253 -1.47 6.69 1.57
N ALA A 254 -1.26 8.00 1.35
CA ALA A 254 -2.24 8.88 0.73
C ALA A 254 -2.48 8.52 -0.74
N ALA A 255 -1.40 8.35 -1.51
CA ALA A 255 -1.48 7.95 -2.92
C ALA A 255 -2.09 6.55 -3.08
N SER A 256 -1.71 5.60 -2.24
CA SER A 256 -2.25 4.24 -2.25
C SER A 256 -3.74 4.23 -1.91
N PHE A 257 -4.17 5.02 -0.91
CA PHE A 257 -5.59 5.15 -0.58
C PHE A 257 -6.39 5.75 -1.74
N ALA A 258 -5.88 6.79 -2.38
CA ALA A 258 -6.54 7.40 -3.54
C ALA A 258 -6.62 6.43 -4.74
N LEU A 259 -5.59 5.63 -4.98
CA LEU A 259 -5.58 4.56 -5.99
C LEU A 259 -6.62 3.47 -5.68
N VAL A 260 -6.76 3.07 -4.41
CA VAL A 260 -7.81 2.13 -3.97
C VAL A 260 -9.19 2.74 -4.19
N ALA A 261 -9.40 4.00 -3.83
CA ALA A 261 -10.66 4.70 -3.99
C ALA A 261 -11.06 4.86 -5.48
N ALA A 262 -10.09 5.12 -6.36
CA ALA A 262 -10.32 5.23 -7.79
C ALA A 262 -10.66 3.88 -8.45
N SER A 263 -9.95 2.81 -8.08
CA SER A 263 -10.10 1.47 -8.68
C SER A 263 -11.21 0.62 -8.07
N GLY A 264 -11.55 0.87 -6.80
CA GLY A 264 -12.40 0.01 -5.99
C GLY A 264 -11.74 -1.29 -5.51
N ASN A 265 -10.43 -1.46 -5.71
CA ASN A 265 -9.71 -2.66 -5.30
C ASN A 265 -8.68 -2.31 -4.22
N ILE A 266 -8.78 -2.95 -3.05
CA ILE A 266 -7.89 -2.70 -1.90
C ILE A 266 -6.41 -2.99 -2.19
N TYR A 267 -6.12 -3.82 -3.19
CA TYR A 267 -4.74 -4.16 -3.60
C TYR A 267 -4.18 -3.19 -4.64
N PHE A 268 -5.00 -2.33 -5.24
CA PHE A 268 -4.55 -1.43 -6.31
C PHE A 268 -3.56 -0.38 -5.80
N GLY A 269 -3.61 -0.03 -4.51
CA GLY A 269 -2.63 0.85 -3.87
C GLY A 269 -1.18 0.34 -4.00
N LEU A 270 -0.98 -0.97 -4.11
CA LEU A 270 0.34 -1.58 -4.29
C LEU A 270 1.04 -1.15 -5.59
N TRP A 271 0.26 -0.76 -6.62
CA TRP A 271 0.83 -0.27 -7.88
C TRP A 271 1.70 0.96 -7.71
N TYR A 272 1.46 1.78 -6.69
CA TYR A 272 2.33 2.90 -6.37
C TYR A 272 3.77 2.42 -6.11
N SER A 273 3.93 1.48 -5.18
CA SER A 273 5.23 0.94 -4.82
C SER A 273 5.83 0.10 -5.93
N VAL A 274 5.01 -0.68 -6.65
CA VAL A 274 5.45 -1.50 -7.79
C VAL A 274 5.99 -0.62 -8.92
N ALA A 275 5.30 0.47 -9.28
CA ALA A 275 5.75 1.36 -10.36
C ALA A 275 7.09 2.02 -10.04
N PHE A 276 7.24 2.60 -8.84
CA PHE A 276 8.51 3.23 -8.43
C PHE A 276 9.64 2.21 -8.27
N THR A 277 9.34 0.99 -7.81
CA THR A 277 10.34 -0.08 -7.69
C THR A 277 10.77 -0.57 -9.07
N LEU A 278 9.83 -0.73 -10.01
CA LEU A 278 10.13 -1.14 -11.39
C LEU A 278 11.03 -0.12 -12.09
N VAL A 279 10.71 1.17 -11.97
CA VAL A 279 11.56 2.26 -12.48
C VAL A 279 12.96 2.15 -11.86
N ALA A 280 13.05 1.92 -10.54
CA ALA A 280 14.34 1.80 -9.88
C ALA A 280 15.13 0.56 -10.31
N VAL A 281 14.48 -0.57 -10.59
CA VAL A 281 15.13 -1.77 -11.16
C VAL A 281 15.71 -1.46 -12.53
N ILE A 282 14.91 -0.86 -13.43
CA ILE A 282 15.36 -0.50 -14.79
C ILE A 282 16.54 0.47 -14.72
N VAL A 283 16.43 1.52 -13.92
CA VAL A 283 17.50 2.50 -13.69
C VAL A 283 18.76 1.82 -13.14
N SER A 284 18.61 0.90 -12.18
CA SER A 284 19.75 0.21 -11.58
C SER A 284 20.41 -0.77 -12.54
N LEU A 285 19.65 -1.41 -13.43
CA LEU A 285 20.21 -2.29 -14.45
C LEU A 285 21.09 -1.51 -15.43
N ILE A 286 20.61 -0.35 -15.89
CA ILE A 286 21.26 0.45 -16.94
C ILE A 286 22.41 1.30 -16.39
N TRP A 287 22.19 2.03 -15.28
CA TRP A 287 23.08 3.11 -14.85
C TRP A 287 23.81 2.88 -13.54
N LEU A 288 23.39 1.93 -12.70
CA LEU A 288 24.11 1.64 -11.46
C LEU A 288 25.32 0.74 -11.79
N PRO A 289 26.57 1.20 -11.62
CA PRO A 289 27.74 0.34 -11.74
C PRO A 289 27.84 -0.61 -10.54
N GLU A 290 28.61 -1.69 -10.68
CA GLU A 290 29.07 -2.44 -9.52
C GLU A 290 30.19 -1.65 -8.83
N THR A 291 30.09 -1.52 -7.51
CA THR A 291 30.96 -0.63 -6.73
C THR A 291 31.88 -1.38 -5.77
N LYS A 292 31.64 -2.68 -5.57
CA LYS A 292 32.47 -3.54 -4.74
C LYS A 292 33.95 -3.45 -5.14
N GLY A 293 34.80 -3.11 -4.16
CA GLY A 293 36.26 -3.08 -4.32
C GLY A 293 36.81 -1.83 -4.98
N ARG A 294 35.99 -0.78 -5.17
CA ARG A 294 36.45 0.51 -5.71
C ARG A 294 37.29 1.25 -4.67
N ASP A 295 38.50 1.67 -5.04
CA ASP A 295 39.39 2.43 -4.15
C ASP A 295 38.81 3.83 -3.89
N LEU A 296 38.68 4.17 -2.61
CA LEU A 296 38.12 5.43 -2.15
C LEU A 296 39.13 6.58 -2.22
N ASN A 297 40.43 6.27 -2.19
CA ASN A 297 41.49 7.27 -2.19
C ASN A 297 41.81 7.80 -3.58
N THR A 298 41.40 7.08 -4.64
CA THR A 298 41.63 7.48 -6.03
C THR A 298 40.43 8.21 -6.65
N MET A 299 39.42 8.60 -5.85
CA MET A 299 38.21 9.30 -6.33
C MET A 299 38.34 10.83 -6.28
N GLU A 300 39.55 11.37 -6.17
CA GLU A 300 39.78 12.81 -5.98
C GLU A 300 39.66 13.64 -7.27
N ASP A 301 39.70 13.01 -8.44
CA ASP A 301 39.51 13.64 -9.76
C ASP A 301 38.02 13.75 -10.14
#